data_AF-A0A656PPC4-F1
#
_entry.id   AF-A0A656PPC4-F1
#
_cell.length_a   1.000
_cell.length_b   1.000
_cell.length_c   1.000
_cell.angle_alpha   90.00
_cell.angle_beta   90.00
_cell.angle_gamma   90.00
#
_symmetry.space_group_name_H-M   'P 1'
#
loop_
_entity.id
_entity.type
_entity.pdbx_description
1 polymer ?
#
loop_
_entity_poly.entity_id
_entity_poly.type
_entity_poly.pdbx_seq_one_letter_code
_entity_poly.pdbx_strand_id
1 'polypeptide(L)'
;MYHGIIIDQEFIDQEFINSFKIFAKKQDGSWRIYGIEIDDSQLQEVINKIQKNMKSEGTWYAHLYNDERLIVLFKNKVFDVKPHANSWKPIIDFGKRLNIPGEQLDFWPNRFQDESHYFSDGNLK
;
A
#
# COMPACT_ATOMS: atom_id res chain seq x y z
N MET A 1 15.35 2.16 3.78
CA MET A 1 14.15 1.66 4.48
C MET A 1 12.94 2.00 3.63
N TYR A 2 11.87 1.22 3.75
CA TYR A 2 10.57 1.50 3.13
C TYR A 2 9.47 1.41 4.17
N HIS A 3 8.42 2.21 3.98
CA HIS A 3 7.15 2.04 4.65
C HIS A 3 6.11 1.55 3.65
N GLY A 4 4.98 1.05 4.13
CA GLY A 4 3.89 0.63 3.26
C GLY A 4 2.53 0.86 3.87
N ILE A 5 1.54 1.09 3.00
CA ILE A 5 0.13 1.08 3.33
C ILE A 5 -0.49 -0.19 2.78
N ILE A 6 -1.09 -0.95 3.68
CA ILE A 6 -1.79 -2.19 3.36
C ILE A 6 -3.12 -2.26 4.12
N ILE A 7 -4.08 -2.98 3.54
CA ILE A 7 -5.43 -3.14 4.11
C ILE A 7 -5.66 -4.62 4.37
N ASP A 8 -6.07 -5.01 5.58
CA ASP A 8 -6.27 -6.43 5.93
C ASP A 8 -7.20 -7.18 4.95
N GLN A 9 -8.24 -6.50 4.47
CA GLN A 9 -9.22 -7.05 3.53
C GLN A 9 -8.65 -7.41 2.16
N GLU A 10 -7.47 -6.91 1.77
CA GLU A 10 -6.84 -7.26 0.49
C GLU A 10 -6.26 -8.67 0.48
N PHE A 11 -6.04 -9.26 1.66
CA PHE A 11 -5.42 -10.57 1.81
C PHE A 11 -6.45 -11.68 1.95
N ILE A 12 -6.08 -12.89 1.50
CA ILE A 12 -6.86 -14.11 1.62
C ILE A 12 -7.09 -14.44 3.11
N ASP A 13 -6.01 -14.33 3.90
CA ASP A 13 -6.02 -14.41 5.36
C ASP A 13 -5.77 -13.01 5.93
N GLN A 14 -6.74 -12.46 6.67
CA GLN A 14 -6.62 -11.12 7.27
C GLN A 14 -5.56 -11.08 8.37
N GLU A 15 -5.27 -12.20 9.03
CA GLU A 15 -4.25 -12.28 10.08
C GLU A 15 -2.81 -12.24 9.50
N PHE A 16 -2.66 -12.38 8.17
CA PHE A 16 -1.38 -12.22 7.47
C PHE A 16 -0.72 -10.87 7.78
N ILE A 17 -1.53 -9.85 8.09
CA ILE A 17 -1.06 -8.53 8.52
C ILE A 17 -0.09 -8.59 9.70
N ASN A 18 -0.27 -9.55 10.61
CA ASN A 18 0.55 -9.72 11.80
C ASN A 18 1.96 -10.23 11.49
N SER A 19 2.23 -10.63 10.24
CA SER A 19 3.57 -11.01 9.79
C SER A 19 4.50 -9.81 9.53
N PHE A 20 3.97 -8.59 9.54
CA PHE A 20 4.73 -7.37 9.30
C PHE A 20 5.02 -6.61 10.60
N LYS A 21 6.08 -5.80 10.58
CA LYS A 21 6.33 -4.81 11.62
C LYS A 21 5.40 -3.61 11.40
N ILE A 22 4.35 -3.51 12.21
CA ILE A 22 3.35 -2.45 12.12
C ILE A 22 3.79 -1.26 12.96
N PHE A 23 3.87 -0.07 12.37
CA PHE A 23 4.16 1.18 13.07
C PHE A 23 2.92 2.05 13.32
N ALA A 24 1.89 1.90 12.50
CA ALA A 24 0.66 2.67 12.61
C ALA A 24 -0.58 1.87 12.17
N LYS A 25 -1.73 2.28 12.70
CA LYS A 25 -3.05 1.73 12.35
C LYS A 25 -4.05 2.87 12.22
N LYS A 26 -4.95 2.78 11.25
CA LYS A 26 -6.05 3.71 11.03
C LYS A 26 -7.29 2.93 10.65
N GLN A 27 -8.45 3.40 11.08
CA GLN A 27 -9.73 2.90 10.62
C GLN A 27 -10.42 3.98 9.79
N ASP A 28 -10.86 3.64 8.58
CA ASP A 28 -11.63 4.51 7.71
C ASP A 28 -12.86 3.75 7.21
N GLY A 29 -14.03 4.09 7.78
CA GLY A 29 -15.25 3.29 7.61
C GLY A 29 -15.04 1.82 8.03
N SER A 30 -15.17 0.91 7.07
CA SER A 30 -14.95 -0.53 7.27
C SER A 30 -13.51 -0.96 7.02
N TRP A 31 -12.64 -0.10 6.50
CA TRP A 31 -11.26 -0.45 6.16
C TRP A 31 -10.36 -0.30 7.38
N ARG A 32 -9.55 -1.33 7.64
CA ARG A 32 -8.44 -1.27 8.60
C ARG A 32 -7.16 -1.12 7.82
N ILE A 33 -6.54 0.04 7.97
CA ILE A 33 -5.36 0.47 7.23
C ILE A 33 -4.16 0.39 8.16
N TYR A 34 -3.09 -0.24 7.69
CA TYR A 34 -1.88 -0.49 8.46
C TYR A 34 -0.68 0.16 7.78
N GLY A 35 0.09 0.90 8.58
CA GLY A 35 1.44 1.34 8.22
C GLY A 35 2.44 0.26 8.63
N ILE A 36 3.20 -0.27 7.67
CA ILE A 36 4.25 -1.27 7.92
C ILE A 36 5.66 -0.74 7.63
N GLU A 37 6.65 -1.22 8.38
CA GLU A 37 8.07 -0.96 8.15
C GLU A 37 8.73 -2.14 7.44
N ILE A 38 9.63 -1.83 6.51
CA ILE A 38 10.34 -2.81 5.69
C ILE A 38 11.81 -2.41 5.56
N ASP A 39 12.69 -3.33 5.94
CA ASP A 39 14.12 -3.18 5.69
C ASP A 39 14.43 -3.33 4.19
N ASP A 40 15.39 -2.55 3.68
CA ASP A 40 15.76 -2.56 2.26
C ASP A 40 16.16 -3.96 1.77
N SER A 41 16.85 -4.73 2.62
CA SER A 41 17.26 -6.11 2.34
C SER A 41 16.08 -7.07 2.19
N GLN A 42 14.91 -6.74 2.75
CA GLN A 42 13.71 -7.57 2.75
C GLN A 42 12.68 -7.13 1.70
N LEU A 43 12.89 -6.01 1.01
CA LEU A 43 11.90 -5.42 0.11
C LEU A 43 11.34 -6.42 -0.91
N GLN A 44 12.22 -7.14 -1.61
CA GLN A 44 11.79 -8.12 -2.63
C GLN A 44 11.02 -9.30 -2.04
N GLU A 45 11.42 -9.75 -0.84
CA GLU A 45 10.72 -10.82 -0.13
C GLU A 45 9.30 -10.35 0.28
N VAL A 46 9.19 -9.13 0.80
CA VAL A 46 7.91 -8.53 1.20
C VAL A 46 6.98 -8.35 -0.01
N ILE A 47 7.49 -7.83 -1.14
CA ILE A 47 6.71 -7.70 -2.38
C ILE A 47 6.12 -9.05 -2.79
N ASN A 48 6.95 -10.10 -2.82
CA ASN A 48 6.51 -11.45 -3.17
C ASN A 48 5.49 -12.01 -2.17
N LYS A 49 5.69 -11.79 -0.86
CA LYS A 49 4.78 -12.23 0.19
C LYS A 49 3.41 -11.54 0.07
N ILE A 50 3.39 -10.23 -0.16
CA ILE A 50 2.15 -9.45 -0.36
C ILE A 50 1.40 -10.02 -1.57
N GLN A 51 2.02 -10.05 -2.76
CA GLN A 51 1.35 -10.55 -3.97
C GLN A 51 0.83 -11.98 -3.80
N LYS A 52 1.59 -12.88 -3.16
CA LYS A 52 1.17 -14.27 -2.95
C LYS A 52 -0.10 -14.36 -2.10
N ASN A 53 -0.22 -13.54 -1.05
CA ASN A 53 -1.32 -13.60 -0.10
C ASN A 53 -2.50 -12.68 -0.44
N MET A 54 -2.36 -11.76 -1.41
CA MET A 54 -3.49 -10.97 -1.90
C MET A 54 -4.60 -11.85 -2.48
N LYS A 55 -5.86 -11.45 -2.33
CA LYS A 55 -6.99 -12.08 -3.00
C LYS A 55 -6.84 -12.01 -4.51
N SER A 56 -7.23 -13.07 -5.20
CA SER A 56 -7.34 -13.08 -6.67
C SER A 56 -8.57 -12.33 -7.17
N GLU A 57 -9.60 -12.24 -6.32
CA GLU A 57 -10.84 -11.53 -6.59
C GLU A 57 -10.83 -10.15 -5.93
N GLY A 58 -11.41 -9.17 -6.63
CA GLY A 58 -11.45 -7.78 -6.18
C GLY A 58 -10.37 -6.91 -6.82
N THR A 59 -10.38 -5.65 -6.41
CA THR A 59 -9.63 -4.57 -7.06
C THR A 59 -8.69 -3.93 -6.05
N TRP A 60 -7.92 -4.77 -5.36
CA TRP A 60 -7.04 -4.35 -4.27
C TRP A 60 -5.65 -4.00 -4.75
N TYR A 61 -5.01 -3.08 -4.05
CA TYR A 61 -3.61 -2.78 -4.23
C TYR A 61 -2.99 -2.33 -2.91
N ALA A 62 -1.72 -2.64 -2.74
CA ALA A 62 -0.87 -2.12 -1.68
C ALA A 62 0.12 -1.12 -2.28
N HIS A 63 0.67 -0.23 -1.47
CA HIS A 63 1.81 0.56 -1.90
C HIS A 63 2.89 0.66 -0.82
N LEU A 64 4.13 0.58 -1.28
CA LEU A 64 5.34 0.74 -0.48
C LEU A 64 6.08 1.99 -0.96
N TYR A 65 6.69 2.73 -0.07
CA TYR A 65 7.31 3.98 -0.41
C TYR A 65 8.50 4.32 0.50
N ASN A 66 9.34 5.18 -0.04
CA ASN A 66 10.30 5.99 0.69
C ASN A 66 10.39 7.35 -0.01
N ASP A 67 11.32 8.21 0.40
CA ASP A 67 11.42 9.56 -0.16
C ASP A 67 11.79 9.59 -1.66
N GLU A 68 12.28 8.48 -2.22
CA GLU A 68 12.75 8.41 -3.61
C GLU A 68 11.91 7.55 -4.54
N ARG A 69 11.13 6.60 -4.00
CA ARG A 69 10.45 5.55 -4.76
C ARG A 69 9.07 5.26 -4.20
N LEU A 70 8.14 5.02 -5.12
CA LEU A 70 6.80 4.50 -4.86
C LEU A 70 6.65 3.18 -5.62
N ILE A 71 6.33 2.13 -4.89
CA ILE A 71 6.12 0.78 -5.40
C ILE A 71 4.65 0.44 -5.19
N VAL A 72 3.89 0.26 -6.28
CA VAL A 72 2.47 -0.10 -6.19
C VAL A 72 2.28 -1.55 -6.60
N LEU A 73 1.65 -2.33 -5.73
CA LEU A 73 1.51 -3.77 -5.84
C LEU A 73 0.04 -4.12 -6.09
N PHE A 74 -0.20 -4.73 -7.24
CA PHE A 74 -1.41 -5.48 -7.54
C PHE A 74 -1.10 -6.97 -7.50
N LYS A 75 -2.13 -7.82 -7.37
CA LYS A 75 -1.99 -9.29 -7.33
C LYS A 75 -1.02 -9.85 -8.38
N ASN A 76 -1.11 -9.36 -9.62
CA ASN A 76 -0.35 -9.87 -10.77
C ASN A 76 0.59 -8.84 -11.40
N LYS A 77 0.76 -7.66 -10.78
CA LYS A 77 1.56 -6.58 -11.36
C LYS A 77 2.19 -5.71 -10.28
N VAL A 78 3.46 -5.37 -10.46
CA VAL A 78 4.16 -4.39 -9.63
C VAL A 78 4.58 -3.23 -10.53
N PHE A 79 4.45 -2.02 -10.01
CA PHE A 79 4.97 -0.79 -10.61
C PHE A 79 5.98 -0.17 -9.66
N ASP A 80 7.07 0.35 -10.21
CA ASP A 80 8.14 1.00 -9.47
C ASP A 80 8.43 2.35 -10.14
N VAL A 81 8.04 3.41 -9.45
CA VAL A 81 8.01 4.77 -9.99
C VAL A 81 8.53 5.77 -8.97
N LYS A 82 8.61 7.04 -9.36
CA LYS A 82 8.92 8.12 -8.43
C LYS A 82 7.67 8.50 -7.60
N PRO A 83 7.83 9.08 -6.40
CA PRO A 83 6.70 9.53 -5.57
C PRO A 83 6.13 10.86 -6.09
N HIS A 84 6.01 11.02 -7.40
CA HIS A 84 5.51 12.20 -8.09
C HIS A 84 4.36 11.79 -9.01
N ALA A 85 3.24 12.51 -8.93
CA ALA A 85 2.02 12.21 -9.66
C ALA A 85 2.21 12.09 -11.19
N ASN A 86 3.17 12.83 -11.76
CA ASN A 86 3.50 12.75 -13.19
C ASN A 86 4.00 11.37 -13.64
N SER A 87 4.51 10.54 -12.73
CA SER A 87 5.01 9.20 -13.02
C SER A 87 3.94 8.11 -12.87
N TRP A 88 2.76 8.44 -12.34
CA TRP A 88 1.75 7.46 -11.95
C TRP A 88 0.81 7.04 -13.07
N LYS A 89 0.88 7.69 -14.23
CA LYS A 89 0.01 7.39 -15.38
C LYS A 89 -0.11 5.89 -15.69
N PRO A 90 0.98 5.09 -15.74
CA PRO A 90 0.86 3.66 -16.02
C PRO A 90 0.08 2.89 -14.95
N ILE A 91 0.19 3.32 -13.70
CA ILE A 91 -0.48 2.71 -12.53
C ILE A 91 -1.96 3.06 -12.56
N ILE A 92 -2.29 4.33 -12.78
CA ILE A 92 -3.66 4.83 -12.88
C ILE A 92 -4.39 4.13 -14.04
N ASP A 93 -3.75 4.05 -15.21
CA ASP A 93 -4.32 3.38 -16.37
C ASP A 93 -4.53 1.88 -16.10
N PHE A 94 -3.67 1.24 -15.30
CA PHE A 94 -3.85 -0.15 -14.88
C PHE A 94 -4.99 -0.31 -13.86
N GLY A 95 -5.05 0.52 -12.82
CA GLY A 95 -6.11 0.48 -11.82
C GLY A 95 -7.49 0.74 -12.42
N LYS A 96 -7.59 1.67 -13.37
CA LYS A 96 -8.84 1.91 -14.13
C LYS A 96 -9.29 0.69 -14.93
N ARG A 97 -8.38 -0.08 -15.53
CA ARG A 97 -8.73 -1.35 -16.21
C ARG A 97 -9.24 -2.41 -15.25
N LEU A 98 -8.85 -2.33 -13.98
CA LEU A 98 -9.39 -3.16 -12.91
C LEU A 98 -10.68 -2.59 -12.31
N ASN A 99 -11.25 -1.51 -12.84
CA ASN A 99 -12.43 -0.81 -12.31
C ASN A 99 -12.23 -0.18 -10.91
N ILE A 100 -10.99 0.17 -10.55
CA ILE A 100 -10.72 0.97 -9.35
C ILE A 100 -11.12 2.43 -9.62
N PRO A 101 -11.94 3.05 -8.76
CA PRO A 101 -12.24 4.48 -8.84
C PRO A 101 -10.97 5.33 -8.86
N GLY A 102 -10.90 6.31 -9.76
CA GLY A 102 -9.71 7.15 -9.91
C GLY A 102 -9.33 7.93 -8.65
N GLU A 103 -10.32 8.29 -7.84
CA GLU A 103 -10.15 8.94 -6.53
C GLU A 103 -9.43 8.06 -5.50
N GLN A 104 -9.47 6.73 -5.66
CA GLN A 104 -8.76 5.77 -4.81
C GLN A 104 -7.33 5.50 -5.31
N LEU A 105 -6.89 6.12 -6.40
CA LEU A 105 -5.56 5.95 -7.01
C LEU A 105 -4.68 7.18 -6.75
N ASP A 106 -4.72 7.68 -5.52
CA ASP A 106 -3.97 8.85 -5.03
C ASP A 106 -2.62 8.49 -4.38
N PHE A 107 -2.41 7.21 -4.04
CA PHE A 107 -1.20 6.64 -3.44
C PHE A 107 -0.65 7.50 -2.29
N TRP A 108 -1.53 7.99 -1.42
CA TRP A 108 -1.15 8.79 -0.27
C TRP A 108 -1.20 7.95 1.02
N PRO A 109 -0.16 7.99 1.88
CA PRO A 109 1.14 8.65 1.73
C PRO A 109 2.08 7.97 0.72
N ASN A 110 2.97 8.74 0.09
CA ASN A 110 4.03 8.21 -0.77
C ASN A 110 5.44 8.64 -0.35
N ARG A 111 5.59 9.26 0.83
CA ARG A 111 6.86 9.67 1.45
C ARG A 111 6.73 9.67 2.97
N PHE A 112 7.86 9.58 3.68
CA PHE A 112 7.83 9.51 5.15
C PHE A 112 7.26 10.75 5.80
N GLN A 113 7.57 11.93 5.25
CA GLN A 113 7.02 13.21 5.74
C GLN A 113 5.48 13.31 5.68
N ASP A 114 4.82 12.47 4.88
CA ASP A 114 3.38 12.53 4.67
C ASP A 114 2.61 11.61 5.64
N GLU A 115 3.29 10.60 6.21
CA GLU A 115 2.64 9.54 6.99
C GLU A 115 2.16 10.03 8.36
N SER A 116 2.87 10.99 8.97
CA SER A 116 2.46 11.56 10.25
C SER A 116 1.09 12.22 10.15
N HIS A 117 0.83 12.92 9.06
CA HIS A 117 -0.48 13.52 8.78
C HIS A 117 -1.52 12.46 8.43
N TYR A 118 -1.13 11.44 7.67
CA TYR A 118 -2.05 10.35 7.30
C TYR A 118 -2.65 9.63 8.51
N PHE A 119 -1.79 9.32 9.49
CA PHE A 119 -2.15 8.56 10.68
C PHE A 119 -2.58 9.44 11.87
N SER A 120 -2.29 10.75 11.88
CA SER A 120 -2.72 11.65 12.95
C SER A 120 -4.24 11.86 13.02
N ASP A 121 -4.91 11.80 11.87
CA ASP A 121 -6.37 11.97 11.78
C ASP A 121 -7.15 10.74 12.30
N GLY A 122 -6.43 9.66 12.64
CA GLY A 122 -6.98 8.40 13.12
C GLY A 122 -6.83 8.16 14.62
N ASN A 123 -6.59 9.21 15.44
CA ASN A 123 -6.56 9.08 16.90
C ASN A 123 -7.90 8.56 17.44
N LEU A 124 -8.02 7.23 17.55
CA LEU A 124 -8.92 6.59 18.49
C LEU A 124 -8.47 7.01 19.89
N LYS A 125 -9.24 7.94 20.48
CA LYS A 125 -9.34 8.05 21.94
C LYS A 125 -9.94 6.76 22.51
#